data_AF-A0A370LRT5-F1
#
_entry.id   AF-A0A370LRT5-F1
#
_cell.length_a   1.000
_cell.length_b   1.000
_cell.length_c   1.000
_cell.angle_alpha   90.00
_cell.angle_beta   90.00
_cell.angle_gamma   90.00
#
_symmetry.space_group_name_H-M   'P 1'
#
loop_
_entity.id
_entity.type
_entity.pdbx_description
1 polymer ?
#
loop_
_entity_poly.entity_id
_entity_poly.type
_entity_poly.pdbx_seq_one_letter_code
_entity_poly.pdbx_strand_id
1 'polypeptide(L)'
;MCNLEFKLWMEQQLQNANQLQTIPPQFSRLTHFTNDRIANMLLGGQNLNYGAQGIITTTADIHSNNEQVWKTIISGQYGAFNRTTFGNQVVFIDLTPYEVKMHRIPGMAPGFVENRKIAGILDRNTMTYKSNVNYRPRGNQKPQNIDQARRRYNTQPVNVPSPSQGGPDVW
;
A
#
# COMPACT_ATOMS: atom_id res chain seq x y z
N MET A 1 -34.20 -8.15 -10.40
CA MET A 1 -34.12 -6.95 -11.27
C MET A 1 -32.89 -6.17 -10.85
N CYS A 2 -31.95 -5.90 -11.77
CA CYS A 2 -30.77 -5.08 -11.45
C CYS A 2 -31.22 -3.61 -11.45
N ASN A 3 -31.17 -2.94 -10.30
CA ASN A 3 -31.64 -1.56 -10.12
C ASN A 3 -30.80 -0.63 -11.02
N LEU A 4 -31.47 0.22 -11.83
CA LEU A 4 -30.82 1.19 -12.70
C LEU A 4 -29.85 2.09 -11.93
N GLU A 5 -30.18 2.42 -10.68
CA GLU A 5 -29.31 3.18 -9.77
C GLU A 5 -28.01 2.44 -9.46
N PHE A 6 -28.07 1.12 -9.26
CA PHE A 6 -26.89 0.28 -9.03
C PHE A 6 -26.00 0.24 -10.28
N LYS A 7 -26.61 0.19 -11.47
CA LYS A 7 -25.87 0.21 -12.73
C LYS A 7 -25.15 1.54 -12.95
N LEU A 8 -25.84 2.67 -12.77
CA LEU A 8 -25.24 4.01 -12.88
C LEU A 8 -24.14 4.22 -11.84
N TRP A 9 -24.36 3.76 -10.62
CA TRP A 9 -23.35 3.77 -9.57
C TRP A 9 -22.11 2.96 -9.98
N MET A 10 -22.28 1.73 -10.48
CA MET A 10 -21.19 0.89 -10.98
C MET A 10 -20.43 1.51 -12.16
N GLU A 11 -21.14 2.17 -13.09
CA GLU A 11 -20.53 2.87 -14.23
C GLU A 11 -19.68 4.06 -13.76
N GLN A 12 -20.16 4.82 -12.77
CA GLN A 12 -19.39 5.88 -12.13
C GLN A 12 -18.15 5.32 -11.41
N GLN A 13 -18.26 4.14 -10.80
CA GLN A 13 -17.12 3.47 -10.19
C GLN A 13 -16.06 3.03 -11.22
N LEU A 14 -16.47 2.56 -12.39
CA LEU A 14 -15.55 2.22 -13.48
C LEU A 14 -14.84 3.47 -14.03
N GLN A 15 -15.52 4.62 -14.10
CA GLN A 15 -14.89 5.89 -14.46
C GLN A 15 -13.86 6.32 -13.41
N ASN A 16 -14.14 6.13 -12.11
CA ASN A 16 -13.18 6.42 -11.05
C ASN A 16 -11.96 5.48 -11.06
N ALA A 17 -12.12 4.22 -11.48
CA ALA A 17 -11.00 3.30 -11.66
C ALA A 17 -9.96 3.79 -12.70
N ASN A 18 -10.38 4.62 -13.67
CA ASN A 18 -9.48 5.27 -14.63
C ASN A 18 -8.65 6.41 -14.01
N GLN A 19 -9.00 6.88 -12.81
CA GLN A 19 -8.18 7.84 -12.07
C GLN A 19 -6.93 7.18 -11.45
N LEU A 20 -6.97 5.85 -11.24
CA LEU A 20 -5.81 5.12 -10.75
C LEU A 20 -4.76 5.00 -11.86
N GLN A 21 -3.49 5.19 -11.50
CA GLN A 21 -2.39 4.93 -12.40
C GLN A 21 -2.45 3.50 -12.98
N THR A 22 -2.26 3.35 -14.28
CA THR A 22 -2.22 2.03 -14.95
C THR A 22 -1.16 1.14 -14.33
N ILE A 23 -1.52 -0.12 -14.04
CA ILE A 23 -0.56 -1.13 -13.56
C ILE A 23 0.38 -1.46 -14.72
N PRO A 24 1.72 -1.31 -14.56
CA PRO A 24 2.65 -1.62 -15.63
C PRO A 24 2.60 -3.09 -16.06
N PRO A 25 2.90 -3.40 -17.33
CA PRO A 25 3.01 -4.78 -17.79
C PRO A 25 3.99 -5.58 -16.92
N GLN A 26 3.66 -6.84 -16.61
CA GLN A 26 4.44 -7.74 -15.75
C GLN A 26 4.47 -7.38 -14.25
N PHE A 27 3.67 -6.41 -13.81
CA PHE A 27 3.48 -6.11 -12.39
C PHE A 27 2.11 -6.58 -11.90
N SER A 28 1.98 -6.70 -10.59
CA SER A 28 0.70 -6.83 -9.89
C SER A 28 0.62 -5.76 -8.82
N ARG A 29 -0.58 -5.24 -8.60
CA ARG A 29 -0.84 -4.21 -7.61
C ARG A 29 -1.24 -4.82 -6.29
N LEU A 30 -0.44 -4.56 -5.26
CA LEU A 30 -0.81 -4.76 -3.87
C LEU A 30 -1.56 -3.52 -3.36
N THR A 31 -2.68 -3.74 -2.70
CA THR A 31 -3.40 -2.71 -1.92
C THR A 31 -3.04 -2.86 -0.44
N HIS A 32 -2.86 -1.77 0.29
CA HIS A 32 -2.68 -1.81 1.74
C HIS A 32 -3.49 -0.71 2.40
N PHE A 33 -4.32 -1.07 3.37
CA PHE A 33 -5.11 -0.12 4.13
C PHE A 33 -4.28 0.42 5.30
N THR A 34 -4.25 1.74 5.45
CA THR A 34 -3.42 2.46 6.41
C THR A 34 -4.07 3.77 6.88
N ASN A 35 -3.35 4.55 7.68
CA ASN A 35 -3.79 5.85 8.18
C ASN A 35 -3.05 7.02 7.51
N ASP A 36 -3.54 8.23 7.74
CA ASP A 36 -3.02 9.47 7.13
C ASP A 36 -1.54 9.70 7.43
N ARG A 37 -1.08 9.34 8.64
CA ARG A 37 0.31 9.49 9.04
C ARG A 37 1.24 8.71 8.11
N ILE A 38 0.97 7.42 7.91
CA ILE A 38 1.76 6.58 7.01
C ILE A 38 1.61 7.08 5.57
N ALA A 39 0.39 7.41 5.14
CA ALA A 39 0.16 7.88 3.78
C ALA A 39 1.01 9.11 3.44
N ASN A 40 1.05 10.10 4.32
CA ASN A 40 1.85 11.30 4.13
C ASN A 40 3.36 11.01 4.13
N MET A 41 3.84 10.10 4.98
CA MET A 41 5.26 9.67 4.96
C MET A 41 5.65 9.06 3.60
N LEU A 42 4.79 8.22 3.04
CA LEU A 42 5.04 7.57 1.74
C LEU A 42 4.98 8.58 0.60
N LEU A 43 4.00 9.50 0.57
CA LEU A 43 3.96 10.56 -0.43
C LEU A 43 5.18 11.51 -0.31
N GLY A 44 5.72 11.68 0.90
CA GLY A 44 6.98 12.40 1.16
C GLY A 44 8.25 11.67 0.74
N GLY A 45 8.15 10.47 0.14
CA GLY A 45 9.30 9.72 -0.39
C GLY A 45 9.86 8.65 0.53
N GLN A 46 9.28 8.42 1.70
CA GLN A 46 9.75 7.36 2.59
C GLN A 46 9.37 5.98 2.08
N ASN A 47 10.22 4.99 2.35
CA ASN A 47 9.89 3.61 2.07
C ASN A 47 8.77 3.11 3.00
N LEU A 48 7.98 2.16 2.51
CA LEU A 48 7.02 1.44 3.34
C LEU A 48 7.79 0.42 4.16
N ASN A 49 7.80 0.48 5.49
CA ASN A 49 8.46 -0.49 6.36
C ASN A 49 7.43 -1.15 7.26
N TYR A 50 7.14 -2.43 7.00
CA TYR A 50 6.06 -3.16 7.66
C TYR A 50 6.22 -3.21 9.19
N GLY A 51 7.44 -3.49 9.67
CA GLY A 51 7.73 -3.62 11.10
C GLY A 51 7.74 -2.28 11.84
N ALA A 52 8.44 -1.29 11.28
CA ALA A 52 8.61 0.02 11.93
C ALA A 52 7.33 0.88 11.89
N GLN A 53 6.47 0.67 10.90
CA GLN A 53 5.25 1.46 10.71
C GLN A 53 4.01 0.80 11.33
N GLY A 54 4.16 -0.37 11.98
CA GLY A 54 3.04 -1.13 12.53
C GLY A 54 2.11 -1.67 11.43
N ILE A 55 2.59 -1.77 10.19
CA ILE A 55 1.89 -2.34 9.03
C ILE A 55 2.20 -3.83 8.99
N ILE A 56 2.21 -4.47 10.15
CA ILE A 56 2.36 -5.90 10.29
C ILE A 56 0.96 -6.46 9.97
N THR A 57 0.76 -6.78 8.69
CA THR A 57 -0.09 -7.90 8.24
C THR A 57 -1.60 -7.81 8.40
N THR A 58 -2.28 -6.91 7.71
CA THR A 58 -3.75 -7.01 7.75
C THR A 58 -4.49 -6.93 6.43
N THR A 59 -3.93 -6.37 5.35
CA THR A 59 -4.82 -6.02 4.23
C THR A 59 -4.16 -5.96 2.84
N ALA A 60 -3.23 -6.87 2.54
CA ALA A 60 -2.66 -6.97 1.19
C ALA A 60 -3.53 -7.80 0.25
N ASP A 61 -4.15 -7.19 -0.75
CA ASP A 61 -4.74 -7.91 -1.89
C ASP A 61 -3.94 -7.65 -3.16
N ILE A 62 -3.84 -8.66 -4.01
CA ILE A 62 -3.03 -8.61 -5.23
C ILE A 62 -3.97 -8.61 -6.43
N HIS A 63 -3.83 -7.60 -7.30
CA HIS A 63 -4.67 -7.42 -8.47
C HIS A 63 -3.85 -7.30 -9.75
N SER A 64 -4.41 -7.77 -10.85
CA SER A 64 -3.81 -7.66 -12.19
C SER A 64 -4.41 -6.52 -13.02
N ASN A 65 -5.49 -5.88 -12.55
CA ASN A 65 -6.12 -4.73 -13.20
C ASN A 65 -6.77 -3.78 -12.19
N ASN A 66 -7.00 -2.53 -12.60
CA ASN A 66 -7.57 -1.48 -11.75
C ASN A 66 -9.05 -1.72 -11.40
N GLU A 67 -9.82 -2.44 -12.21
CA GLU A 67 -11.22 -2.75 -11.89
C GLU A 67 -11.34 -3.61 -10.62
N GLN A 68 -10.47 -4.62 -10.48
CA GLN A 68 -10.42 -5.46 -9.29
C GLN A 68 -9.96 -4.69 -8.05
N VAL A 69 -8.99 -3.79 -8.22
CA VAL A 69 -8.53 -2.88 -7.17
C VAL A 69 -9.71 -2.05 -6.67
N TRP A 70 -10.45 -1.44 -7.60
CA TRP A 70 -11.56 -0.56 -7.26
C TRP A 70 -12.72 -1.29 -6.59
N LYS A 71 -13.08 -2.48 -7.09
CA LYS A 71 -14.08 -3.35 -6.44
C LYS A 71 -13.71 -3.63 -4.98
N THR A 72 -12.44 -3.90 -4.71
CA THR A 72 -11.93 -4.19 -3.36
C THR A 72 -12.00 -2.98 -2.42
N ILE A 73 -11.67 -1.78 -2.93
CA ILE A 73 -11.76 -0.54 -2.16
C ILE A 73 -13.20 -0.27 -1.70
N ILE A 74 -14.16 -0.50 -2.61
CA ILE A 74 -15.57 -0.15 -2.38
C ILE A 74 -16.30 -1.20 -1.57
N SER A 75 -16.15 -2.48 -1.92
CA SER A 75 -16.78 -3.55 -1.15
C SER A 75 -16.17 -3.66 0.25
N GLY A 76 -14.90 -3.23 0.39
CA GLY A 76 -14.08 -3.57 1.54
C GLY A 76 -13.87 -5.09 1.69
N GLN A 77 -14.35 -5.91 0.75
CA GLN A 77 -14.35 -7.36 0.84
C GLN A 77 -13.50 -7.96 -0.27
N TYR A 78 -12.58 -8.85 0.12
CA TYR A 78 -11.85 -9.72 -0.80
C TYR A 78 -11.72 -11.11 -0.17
N GLY A 79 -12.29 -12.12 -0.82
CA GLY A 79 -12.49 -13.43 -0.21
C GLY A 79 -13.42 -13.34 1.01
N ALA A 80 -13.05 -14.01 2.11
CA ALA A 80 -13.84 -14.05 3.34
C ALA A 80 -13.57 -12.87 4.30
N PHE A 81 -12.63 -11.98 3.98
CA PHE A 81 -12.22 -10.90 4.89
C PHE A 81 -12.97 -9.61 4.57
N ASN A 82 -13.52 -8.98 5.62
CA ASN A 82 -14.10 -7.64 5.56
C ASN A 82 -13.10 -6.62 6.12
N ARG A 83 -12.78 -5.63 5.30
CA ARG A 83 -11.76 -4.61 5.54
C ARG A 83 -12.33 -3.21 5.68
N THR A 84 -13.65 -3.06 5.76
CA THR A 84 -14.27 -1.74 5.88
C THR A 84 -13.77 -0.95 7.09
N THR A 85 -13.41 -1.64 8.18
CA THR A 85 -12.91 -1.06 9.43
C THR A 85 -11.41 -0.71 9.44
N PHE A 86 -10.67 -1.09 8.40
CA PHE A 86 -9.23 -0.81 8.31
C PHE A 86 -9.03 0.49 7.57
N GLY A 87 -8.29 1.42 8.18
CA GLY A 87 -7.59 2.55 7.55
C GLY A 87 -8.32 3.32 6.43
N ASN A 88 -8.47 4.63 6.58
CA ASN A 88 -9.10 5.45 5.55
C ASN A 88 -8.21 5.67 4.32
N GLN A 89 -6.93 5.30 4.37
CA GLN A 89 -6.00 5.45 3.26
C GLN A 89 -5.67 4.08 2.64
N VAL A 90 -5.65 4.00 1.31
CA VAL A 90 -5.25 2.79 0.58
C VAL A 90 -3.98 3.09 -0.20
N VAL A 91 -2.90 2.40 0.14
CA VAL A 91 -1.61 2.46 -0.56
C VAL A 91 -1.61 1.46 -1.70
N PHE A 92 -1.22 1.90 -2.89
CA PHE A 92 -1.04 1.04 -4.05
C PHE A 92 0.44 0.80 -4.31
N ILE A 93 0.81 -0.46 -4.42
CA ILE A 93 2.20 -0.89 -4.59
C ILE A 93 2.28 -1.82 -5.79
N ASP A 94 3.07 -1.48 -6.79
CA ASP A 94 3.24 -2.35 -7.94
C ASP A 94 4.53 -3.14 -7.79
N LEU A 95 4.37 -4.47 -7.71
CA LEU A 95 5.45 -5.43 -7.51
C LEU A 95 5.51 -6.44 -8.65
N THR A 96 6.71 -6.93 -8.96
CA THR A 96 6.87 -8.08 -9.86
C THR A 96 6.32 -9.35 -9.20
N PRO A 97 5.92 -10.38 -9.97
CA PRO A 97 5.43 -11.65 -9.41
C PRO A 97 6.38 -12.30 -8.39
N TYR A 98 7.69 -12.08 -8.55
CA TYR A 98 8.69 -12.56 -7.60
C TYR A 98 8.63 -11.81 -6.26
N GLU A 99 8.54 -10.48 -6.31
CA GLU A 99 8.42 -9.63 -5.12
C GLU A 99 7.10 -9.87 -4.39
N VAL A 100 6.00 -10.03 -5.13
CA VAL A 100 4.69 -10.39 -4.56
C VAL A 100 4.82 -11.64 -3.67
N LYS A 101 5.56 -12.67 -4.09
CA LYS A 101 5.77 -13.88 -3.29
C LYS A 101 6.52 -13.62 -1.98
N MET A 102 7.44 -12.65 -1.97
CA MET A 102 8.15 -12.25 -0.76
C MET A 102 7.28 -11.39 0.15
N HIS A 103 6.51 -10.46 -0.42
CA HIS A 103 5.70 -9.50 0.32
C HIS A 103 4.34 -10.03 0.80
N ARG A 104 3.83 -11.13 0.21
CA ARG A 104 2.58 -11.76 0.65
C ARG A 104 2.70 -12.51 1.98
N ILE A 105 3.91 -12.93 2.38
CA ILE A 105 4.17 -13.66 3.63
C ILE A 105 4.92 -12.72 4.55
N PRO A 106 4.25 -12.09 5.52
CA PRO A 106 4.90 -10.99 6.22
C PRO A 106 6.03 -11.40 7.17
N GLY A 107 6.02 -12.64 7.67
CA GLY A 107 7.16 -13.22 8.41
C GLY A 107 8.38 -13.51 7.54
N MET A 108 8.25 -13.45 6.21
CA MET A 108 9.33 -13.66 5.24
C MET A 108 9.57 -12.44 4.33
N ALA A 109 8.72 -11.42 4.41
CA ALA A 109 8.86 -10.19 3.65
C ALA A 109 10.15 -9.48 4.07
N PRO A 110 10.87 -8.83 3.13
CA PRO A 110 12.12 -8.13 3.42
C PRO A 110 11.97 -6.91 4.35
N GLY A 111 10.84 -6.76 5.06
CA GLY A 111 10.60 -5.73 6.07
C GLY A 111 10.19 -4.39 5.49
N PHE A 112 10.40 -4.12 4.20
CA PHE A 112 10.08 -2.84 3.59
C PHE A 112 9.90 -2.93 2.05
N VAL A 113 9.17 -1.97 1.46
CA VAL A 113 9.03 -1.74 0.02
C VAL A 113 9.58 -0.36 -0.31
N GLU A 114 10.44 -0.29 -1.32
CA GLU A 114 11.00 0.96 -1.82
C GLU A 114 9.91 1.91 -2.33
N ASN A 115 10.02 3.20 -1.98
CA ASN A 115 9.02 4.21 -2.32
C ASN A 115 8.72 4.30 -3.83
N ARG A 116 9.74 4.08 -4.68
CA ARG A 116 9.59 4.09 -6.14
C ARG A 116 8.61 3.03 -6.70
N LYS A 117 8.20 2.05 -5.88
CA LYS A 117 7.22 1.01 -6.25
C LYS A 117 5.82 1.35 -5.78
N ILE A 118 5.65 2.42 -5.01
CA ILE A 118 4.35 2.89 -4.51
C ILE A 118 3.76 3.79 -5.57
N ALA A 119 2.70 3.33 -6.25
CA ALA A 119 2.04 4.08 -7.32
C ALA A 119 1.35 5.33 -6.78
N GLY A 120 0.72 5.21 -5.61
CA GLY A 120 0.07 6.34 -4.97
C GLY A 120 -0.83 5.88 -3.83
N ILE A 121 -1.68 6.79 -3.39
CA ILE A 121 -2.57 6.60 -2.26
C ILE A 121 -3.96 7.10 -2.60
N LEU A 122 -4.99 6.35 -2.21
CA LEU A 122 -6.36 6.79 -2.27
C LEU A 122 -6.93 7.03 -0.88
N ASP A 123 -7.55 8.19 -0.71
CA ASP A 123 -8.40 8.48 0.44
C ASP A 123 -9.79 7.87 0.21
N ARG A 124 -10.24 6.98 1.09
CA ARG A 124 -11.53 6.27 0.96
C ARG A 124 -12.73 7.15 1.30
N ASN A 125 -12.55 8.22 2.06
CA ASN A 125 -13.64 9.12 2.42
C ASN A 125 -13.95 10.07 1.26
N THR A 126 -12.91 10.59 0.60
CA THR A 126 -13.08 11.53 -0.52
C THR A 126 -12.97 10.84 -1.88
N MET A 127 -12.62 9.55 -1.92
CA MET A 127 -12.32 8.76 -3.11
C MET A 127 -11.30 9.44 -4.03
N THR A 128 -10.38 10.21 -3.45
CA THR A 128 -9.38 10.99 -4.17
C THR A 128 -8.07 10.23 -4.23
N TYR A 129 -7.59 9.97 -5.44
CA TYR A 129 -6.27 9.39 -5.66
C TYR A 129 -5.17 10.46 -5.76
N LYS A 130 -4.08 10.25 -5.04
CA LYS A 130 -2.86 11.04 -5.09
C LYS A 130 -1.71 10.16 -5.62
N SER A 131 -1.24 10.47 -6.81
CA SER A 131 -0.07 9.81 -7.40
C SER A 131 1.19 10.12 -6.60
N ASN A 132 2.08 9.15 -6.47
CA ASN A 132 3.39 9.36 -5.88
C ASN A 132 4.38 9.88 -6.94
N VAL A 133 4.95 11.06 -6.74
CA VAL A 133 5.91 11.69 -7.66
C VAL A 133 7.19 10.87 -7.85
N ASN A 134 7.53 10.01 -6.88
CA ASN A 134 8.71 9.17 -6.92
C ASN A 134 8.48 7.82 -7.61
N TYR A 135 7.24 7.52 -8.03
CA TYR A 135 6.88 6.24 -8.62
C TYR A 135 7.59 6.02 -9.96
N ARG A 136 8.48 5.03 -9.97
CA ARG A 136 9.27 4.59 -11.13
C ARG A 136 9.58 3.09 -10.96
N PRO A 137 8.59 2.20 -11.12
CA PRO A 137 8.81 0.77 -10.98
C PRO A 137 9.73 0.31 -12.11
N ARG A 138 10.80 -0.40 -11.77
CA ARG A 138 11.71 -1.01 -12.76
C ARG A 138 11.43 -2.50 -12.83
N GLY A 139 11.27 -3.03 -14.05
CA GLY A 139 11.15 -4.47 -14.28
C GLY A 139 12.43 -5.22 -13.88
N ASN A 140 12.23 -6.37 -13.22
CA ASN A 140 13.20 -7.42 -12.88
C ASN A 140 14.69 -7.02 -12.85
N GLN A 141 15.15 -6.51 -11.71
CA GLN A 141 16.45 -6.95 -11.19
C GLN A 141 16.15 -7.99 -10.12
N LYS A 142 16.46 -9.28 -10.39
CA LYS A 142 16.67 -10.24 -9.29
C LYS A 142 17.61 -9.52 -8.30
N PRO A 143 17.24 -9.38 -7.01
CA PRO A 143 18.20 -8.90 -6.03
C PRO A 143 19.43 -9.80 -6.16
N GLN A 144 20.59 -9.25 -6.52
CA GLN A 144 21.80 -10.04 -6.75
C GLN A 144 22.21 -10.83 -5.50
N ASN A 145 21.64 -10.52 -4.34
CA ASN A 145 21.70 -11.37 -3.16
C ASN A 145 20.55 -11.02 -2.20
N ILE A 146 19.72 -12.02 -1.84
CA ILE A 146 18.71 -11.88 -0.77
C ILE A 146 19.41 -11.49 0.56
N ASP A 147 20.64 -11.98 0.75
CA ASP A 147 21.48 -11.63 1.91
C ASP A 147 22.02 -10.19 1.88
N GLN A 148 22.25 -9.60 0.70
CA GLN A 148 22.65 -8.19 0.59
C GLN A 148 21.49 -7.26 0.89
N ALA A 149 20.27 -7.63 0.46
CA ALA A 149 19.07 -6.95 0.88
C ALA A 149 19.01 -6.98 2.41
N ARG A 150 18.98 -8.18 3.02
CA ARG A 150 18.98 -8.35 4.49
C ARG A 150 20.09 -7.57 5.23
N ARG A 151 21.34 -7.56 4.73
CA ARG A 151 22.48 -6.86 5.36
C ARG A 151 22.41 -5.32 5.27
N ARG A 152 21.89 -4.76 4.18
CA ARG A 152 21.63 -3.30 4.09
C ARG A 152 20.57 -2.84 5.11
N TYR A 153 19.74 -3.75 5.60
CA TYR A 153 18.66 -3.43 6.56
C TYR A 153 19.10 -3.46 8.03
N ASN A 154 20.11 -4.27 8.39
CA ASN A 154 20.64 -4.27 9.77
C ASN A 154 21.60 -3.10 10.08
N THR A 155 21.89 -2.23 9.11
CA THR A 155 22.90 -1.15 9.23
C THR A 155 22.33 0.26 9.20
N GLN A 156 21.01 0.45 9.06
CA GLN A 156 20.41 1.77 9.26
C GLN A 156 19.92 1.90 10.71
N PRO A 157 20.62 2.68 11.57
CA PRO A 157 20.12 2.97 12.90
C PRO A 157 18.79 3.72 12.76
N VAL A 158 17.79 3.22 13.48
CA VAL A 158 16.49 3.88 13.60
C VAL A 158 16.69 5.11 14.48
N ASN A 159 16.82 6.29 13.87
CA ASN A 159 16.67 7.55 14.62
C ASN A 159 15.19 7.75 14.91
N VAL A 160 14.70 7.10 15.96
CA VAL A 160 13.43 7.47 16.59
C VAL A 160 13.73 8.67 17.48
N PRO A 161 13.10 9.84 17.27
CA PRO A 161 13.15 10.91 18.27
C PRO A 161 12.61 10.34 19.59
N SER A 162 13.43 10.36 20.64
CA SER A 162 12.99 9.96 21.97
C SER A 162 11.80 10.83 22.38
N PRO A 163 10.75 10.26 23.00
CA PRO A 163 9.71 11.07 23.63
C PRO A 163 10.39 12.00 24.62
N SER A 164 10.21 13.32 24.46
CA SER A 164 10.62 14.29 25.46
C SER A 164 10.03 13.88 26.80
N GLN A 165 10.88 13.65 27.78
CA GLN A 165 10.50 13.47 29.18
C GLN A 165 9.91 14.80 29.70
N GLY A 166 8.68 15.09 29.30
CA GLY A 166 7.81 16.04 29.98
C GLY A 166 7.10 15.27 31.08
N GLY A 167 7.59 15.39 32.30
CA GLY A 167 6.97 14.78 33.48
C GLY A 167 5.56 15.31 33.72
N PRO A 168 4.76 14.63 34.55
CA PRO A 168 3.68 15.27 35.24
C PRO A 168 4.17 15.71 36.62
N ASP A 169 4.25 17.04 36.81
CA ASP A 169 3.94 17.63 38.11
C ASP A 169 2.52 17.18 38.47
N VAL A 170 2.38 16.46 39.58
CA VAL A 170 1.09 16.11 40.15
C VAL A 170 1.00 16.77 41.53
N TRP A 171 -0.07 17.53 41.69
CA TRP A 171 -0.52 18.26 42.86
C TRP A 171 -0.70 17.39 44.10
#